data_AF-A0A0P8DJB9-F1
#
_entry.id   AF-A0A0P8DJB9-F1
#
_cell.length_a   1.000
_cell.length_b   1.000
_cell.length_c   1.000
_cell.angle_alpha   90.00
_cell.angle_beta   90.00
_cell.angle_gamma   90.00
#
_symmetry.space_group_name_H-M   'P 1'
#
loop_
_entity.id
_entity.type
_entity.pdbx_description
1 polymer ?
#
loop_
_entity_poly.entity_id
_entity_poly.type
_entity_poly.pdbx_seq_one_letter_code
_entity_poly.pdbx_strand_id
1 'polypeptide(L)'
;MNGADKTRIEQFLSKWLGSEGNERANYQGFFLDLCDALGVDKPLPKGNAADDPYCFDKDIKFYSSQKTAPTTRFADFYKEGCFLIEAKQGSAASSKGHGKRGTKAYRDAMQKAFNQTRAYAGMLTVRPPFLITCDIGSHFEMWEGFSGEYGSYGARRRLNLKDLAQPEEF
;
A
#
# COMPACT_ATOMS: atom_id res chain seq x y z
N MET A 1 -15.03 16.99 -8.93
CA MET A 1 -15.44 16.37 -7.64
C MET A 1 -16.75 16.99 -7.17
N ASN A 2 -17.76 16.19 -6.83
CA ASN A 2 -19.03 16.75 -6.31
C ASN A 2 -18.89 17.08 -4.80
N GLY A 3 -19.91 17.74 -4.22
CA GLY A 3 -19.87 18.16 -2.81
C GLY A 3 -19.80 16.99 -1.81
N ALA A 4 -20.40 15.84 -2.11
CA ALA A 4 -20.36 14.67 -1.25
C ALA A 4 -18.98 14.01 -1.27
N ASP A 5 -18.36 13.89 -2.45
CA ASP A 5 -16.99 13.38 -2.60
C ASP A 5 -16.00 14.23 -1.80
N LYS A 6 -16.12 15.56 -1.91
CA LYS A 6 -15.28 16.50 -1.16
C LYS A 6 -15.36 16.24 0.35
N THR A 7 -16.59 16.12 0.89
CA THR A 7 -16.80 15.84 2.31
C THR A 7 -16.16 14.52 2.74
N ARG A 8 -16.29 13.45 1.96
CA ARG A 8 -15.69 12.15 2.29
C ARG A 8 -14.15 12.21 2.31
N ILE A 9 -13.55 12.91 1.34
CA ILE A 9 -12.10 13.15 1.30
C ILE A 9 -11.67 13.98 2.52
N GLU A 10 -12.37 15.06 2.85
CA GLU A 10 -12.04 15.91 4.01
C GLU A 10 -12.10 15.13 5.33
N GLN A 11 -13.10 14.26 5.51
CA GLN A 11 -13.21 13.39 6.67
C GLN A 11 -12.04 12.39 6.77
N PHE A 12 -11.68 11.77 5.65
CA PHE A 12 -10.54 10.87 5.57
C PHE A 12 -9.22 11.59 5.93
N LEU A 13 -8.99 12.77 5.36
CA LEU A 13 -7.78 13.56 5.63
C LEU A 13 -7.75 14.04 7.08
N SER A 14 -8.87 14.49 7.64
CA SER A 14 -8.96 14.90 9.05
C SER A 14 -8.57 13.77 10.00
N LYS A 15 -8.94 12.52 9.67
CA LYS A 15 -8.62 11.35 10.50
C LYS A 15 -7.17 10.89 10.34
N TRP A 16 -6.65 10.86 9.12
CA TRP A 16 -5.42 10.14 8.81
C TRP A 16 -4.21 11.02 8.51
N LEU A 17 -4.39 12.23 7.97
CA LEU A 17 -3.27 13.09 7.59
C LEU A 17 -2.43 13.45 8.83
N GLY A 18 -1.13 13.19 8.76
CA GLY A 18 -0.21 13.39 9.87
C GLY A 18 -0.28 12.33 10.97
N SER A 19 -1.11 11.29 10.82
CA SER A 19 -1.17 10.19 11.79
C SER A 19 0.18 9.45 11.90
N GLU A 20 0.47 8.99 13.11
CA GLU A 20 1.70 8.29 13.46
C GLU A 20 1.35 7.13 14.38
N GLY A 21 2.21 6.09 14.43
CA GLY A 21 2.02 5.00 15.36
C GLY A 21 2.19 3.62 14.73
N ASN A 22 1.37 2.67 15.20
CA ASN A 22 1.52 1.24 14.91
C ASN A 22 0.85 0.88 13.58
N GLU A 23 1.65 0.79 12.51
CA GLU A 23 1.24 0.38 11.15
C GLU A 23 0.26 -0.80 11.17
N ARG A 24 0.62 -1.90 11.85
CA ARG A 24 -0.16 -3.13 11.86
C ARG A 24 -1.56 -2.96 12.45
N ALA A 25 -1.74 -2.00 13.36
CA ALA A 25 -3.04 -1.70 13.95
C ALA A 25 -3.89 -0.81 13.02
N ASN A 26 -3.27 -0.08 12.09
CA ASN A 26 -3.91 1.00 11.36
C ASN A 26 -4.21 0.68 9.89
N TYR A 27 -3.39 -0.14 9.22
CA TYR A 27 -3.45 -0.24 7.75
C TYR A 27 -4.82 -0.68 7.20
N GLN A 28 -5.47 -1.69 7.80
CA GLN A 28 -6.79 -2.14 7.33
C GLN A 28 -7.84 -1.03 7.46
N GLY A 29 -7.90 -0.36 8.61
CA GLY A 29 -8.81 0.77 8.83
C GLY A 29 -8.54 1.94 7.88
N PHE A 30 -7.27 2.26 7.66
CA PHE A 30 -6.85 3.30 6.71
C PHE A 30 -7.33 3.00 5.29
N PHE A 31 -7.12 1.79 4.78
CA PHE A 31 -7.53 1.45 3.42
C PHE A 31 -9.05 1.30 3.26
N LEU A 32 -9.77 0.84 4.28
CA LEU A 32 -11.24 0.82 4.26
C LEU A 32 -11.81 2.24 4.21
N ASP A 33 -11.29 3.15 5.02
CA ASP A 33 -11.69 4.56 4.99
C ASP A 33 -11.29 5.23 3.66
N LEU A 34 -10.15 4.87 3.08
CA LEU A 34 -9.74 5.36 1.76
C LEU A 34 -10.72 4.90 0.66
N CYS A 35 -11.19 3.65 0.70
CA CYS A 35 -12.21 3.18 -0.24
C CYS A 35 -13.50 4.00 -0.13
N ASP A 36 -13.95 4.29 1.10
CA ASP A 36 -15.09 5.17 1.33
C ASP A 36 -14.86 6.58 0.79
N ALA A 37 -13.66 7.12 1.02
CA ALA A 37 -13.25 8.45 0.58
C ALA A 37 -13.28 8.58 -0.95
N LEU A 38 -12.77 7.57 -1.65
CA LEU A 38 -12.74 7.50 -3.11
C LEU A 38 -14.07 7.05 -3.73
N GLY A 39 -14.99 6.51 -2.94
CA GLY A 39 -16.25 5.94 -3.42
C GLY A 39 -16.10 4.70 -4.28
N VAL A 40 -15.11 3.88 -3.97
CA VAL A 40 -14.87 2.60 -4.63
C VAL A 40 -15.23 1.44 -3.70
N ASP A 41 -15.43 0.26 -4.29
CA ASP A 41 -15.73 -0.95 -3.53
C ASP A 41 -14.61 -1.29 -2.53
N LYS A 42 -15.00 -1.81 -1.37
CA LYS A 42 -14.10 -2.36 -0.35
C LYS A 42 -13.74 -3.82 -0.66
N PRO A 43 -12.59 -4.31 -0.18
CA PRO A 43 -12.28 -5.74 -0.28
C PRO A 43 -13.31 -6.57 0.48
N LEU A 44 -13.54 -7.79 0.01
CA LEU A 44 -14.32 -8.77 0.76
C LEU A 44 -13.47 -9.31 1.93
N PRO A 45 -14.11 -9.86 2.97
CA PRO A 45 -13.40 -10.66 3.95
C PRO A 45 -12.63 -11.79 3.26
N LYS A 46 -11.37 -11.99 3.69
CA LYS A 46 -10.49 -13.02 3.14
C LYS A 46 -11.11 -14.42 3.29
N GLY A 47 -11.01 -15.23 2.24
CA GLY A 47 -11.61 -16.56 2.13
C GLY A 47 -13.00 -16.57 1.50
N ASN A 48 -13.64 -15.42 1.26
CA ASN A 48 -14.96 -15.36 0.66
C ASN A 48 -14.97 -15.49 -0.87
N ALA A 49 -13.80 -15.45 -1.52
CA ALA A 49 -13.66 -15.65 -2.96
C ALA A 49 -12.47 -16.58 -3.24
N ALA A 50 -12.57 -17.36 -4.33
CA ALA A 50 -11.46 -18.20 -4.76
C ALA A 50 -10.22 -17.33 -5.03
N ASP A 51 -9.09 -17.75 -4.47
CA ASP A 51 -7.81 -17.04 -4.54
C ASP A 51 -7.81 -15.59 -4.03
N ASP A 52 -8.86 -15.09 -3.38
CA ASP A 52 -8.90 -13.73 -2.81
C ASP A 52 -8.37 -12.63 -3.77
N PRO A 53 -9.09 -12.32 -4.86
CA PRO A 53 -8.62 -11.36 -5.87
C PRO A 53 -8.66 -9.91 -5.38
N TYR A 54 -9.36 -9.62 -4.28
CA TYR A 54 -9.37 -8.28 -3.67
C TYR A 54 -9.46 -8.41 -2.14
N CYS A 55 -8.32 -8.31 -1.46
CA CYS A 55 -8.20 -8.67 -0.05
C CYS A 55 -7.07 -7.93 0.69
N PHE A 56 -7.18 -7.95 2.01
CA PHE A 56 -6.05 -7.69 2.91
C PHE A 56 -5.25 -8.98 3.14
N ASP A 57 -3.97 -8.83 3.48
CA ASP A 57 -3.05 -9.92 3.80
C ASP A 57 -3.03 -11.01 2.73
N LYS A 58 -2.84 -10.64 1.46
CA LYS A 58 -2.82 -11.59 0.33
C LYS A 58 -1.71 -12.61 0.49
N ASP A 59 -2.05 -13.89 0.42
CA ASP A 59 -1.08 -14.99 0.48
C ASP A 59 -0.15 -14.99 -0.73
N ILE A 60 1.15 -14.90 -0.46
CA ILE A 60 2.22 -15.01 -1.44
C ILE A 60 3.07 -16.23 -1.08
N LYS A 61 3.00 -17.27 -1.92
CA LYS A 61 3.70 -18.54 -1.70
C LYS A 61 5.10 -18.49 -2.32
N PHE A 62 6.11 -18.74 -1.49
CA PHE A 62 7.49 -18.89 -1.91
C PHE A 62 7.90 -20.37 -1.86
N TYR A 63 8.33 -20.89 -3.00
CA TYR A 63 8.80 -22.26 -3.16
C TYR A 63 10.34 -22.29 -3.09
N SER A 64 10.88 -23.30 -2.42
CA SER A 64 12.33 -23.50 -2.30
C SER A 64 12.65 -24.97 -2.60
N SER A 65 13.73 -25.21 -3.34
CA SER A 65 14.20 -26.58 -3.62
C SER A 65 14.68 -27.33 -2.38
N GLN A 66 14.94 -26.62 -1.28
CA GLN A 66 15.44 -27.21 -0.02
C GLN A 66 14.32 -27.59 0.96
N LYS A 67 13.07 -27.18 0.71
CA LYS A 67 11.94 -27.41 1.61
C LYS A 67 10.77 -28.03 0.87
N THR A 68 10.17 -29.05 1.46
CA THR A 68 9.00 -29.74 0.88
C THR A 68 7.75 -28.85 0.88
N ALA A 69 7.58 -27.98 1.89
CA ALA A 69 6.44 -27.08 2.00
C ALA A 69 6.83 -25.63 1.63
N PRO A 70 5.95 -24.89 0.91
CA PRO A 70 6.19 -23.49 0.62
C PRO A 70 6.13 -22.64 1.89
N THR A 71 6.83 -21.52 1.88
CA THR A 71 6.70 -20.48 2.91
C THR A 71 5.70 -19.44 2.43
N THR A 72 4.69 -19.12 3.24
CA THR A 72 3.72 -18.07 2.93
C THR A 72 4.18 -16.74 3.55
N ARG A 73 4.09 -15.68 2.76
CA ARG A 73 4.15 -14.29 3.24
C ARG A 73 2.87 -13.57 2.83
N PHE A 74 2.64 -12.40 3.40
CA PHE A 74 1.41 -11.65 3.19
C PHE A 74 1.75 -10.27 2.62
N ALA A 75 1.05 -9.86 1.57
CA ALA A 75 1.04 -8.48 1.11
C ALA A 75 -0.14 -7.75 1.76
N ASP A 76 0.08 -6.54 2.26
CA ASP A 76 -0.88 -5.87 3.14
C ASP A 76 -2.24 -5.62 2.45
N PHE A 77 -2.23 -5.15 1.20
CA PHE A 77 -3.46 -4.90 0.44
C PHE A 77 -3.27 -5.17 -1.05
N TYR A 78 -4.18 -5.95 -1.65
CA TYR A 78 -4.03 -6.46 -3.01
C TYR A 78 -5.36 -6.42 -3.76
N LYS A 79 -5.31 -6.01 -5.03
CA LYS A 79 -6.39 -6.19 -5.98
C LYS A 79 -5.82 -6.71 -7.30
N GLU A 80 -6.24 -7.90 -7.70
CA GLU A 80 -5.80 -8.60 -8.89
C GLU A 80 -6.01 -7.76 -10.15
N GLY A 81 -4.98 -7.73 -11.00
CA GLY A 81 -4.98 -6.90 -12.21
C GLY A 81 -4.95 -5.38 -11.95
N CYS A 82 -4.89 -4.93 -10.69
CA CYS A 82 -4.87 -3.50 -10.33
C CYS A 82 -3.60 -3.12 -9.58
N PHE A 83 -3.39 -3.60 -8.36
CA PHE A 83 -2.28 -3.16 -7.52
C PHE A 83 -1.87 -4.18 -6.46
N LEU A 84 -0.64 -4.03 -5.98
CA LEU A 84 -0.16 -4.61 -4.73
C LEU A 84 0.44 -3.51 -3.86
N ILE A 85 -0.01 -3.40 -2.62
CA ILE A 85 0.42 -2.40 -1.65
C ILE A 85 1.12 -3.06 -0.47
N GLU A 86 2.26 -2.49 -0.07
CA GLU A 86 2.85 -2.70 1.26
C GLU A 86 2.72 -1.40 2.09
N ALA A 87 2.11 -1.50 3.26
CA ALA A 87 1.93 -0.40 4.18
C ALA A 87 3.16 -0.24 5.09
N LYS A 88 3.42 1.02 5.44
CA LYS A 88 4.40 1.50 6.40
C LYS A 88 3.74 2.62 7.19
N GLN A 89 4.32 2.94 8.33
CA GLN A 89 3.92 4.13 9.07
C GLN A 89 5.15 4.75 9.71
N GLY A 90 5.60 5.85 9.13
CA GLY A 90 6.65 6.70 9.71
C GLY A 90 6.10 7.54 10.86
N SER A 91 6.99 8.22 11.57
CA SER A 91 6.61 9.20 12.60
C SER A 91 7.36 10.52 12.41
N ALA A 92 6.88 11.63 12.96
CA ALA A 92 7.61 12.90 12.94
C ALA A 92 8.57 13.02 14.12
N ALA A 93 8.29 12.36 15.24
CA ALA A 93 9.06 12.53 16.48
C ALA A 93 9.83 11.28 16.95
N SER A 94 9.43 10.08 16.52
CA SER A 94 9.94 8.84 17.09
C SER A 94 10.87 8.05 16.16
N SER A 95 11.85 7.36 16.74
CA SER A 95 12.57 6.30 16.03
C SER A 95 11.81 4.96 16.04
N LYS A 96 10.68 4.86 16.75
CA LYS A 96 9.81 3.66 16.77
C LYS A 96 9.12 3.45 15.42
N GLY A 97 8.71 2.22 15.16
CA GLY A 97 8.09 1.83 13.89
C GLY A 97 9.10 1.89 12.74
N HIS A 98 8.72 2.50 11.62
CA HIS A 98 9.56 2.61 10.42
C HIS A 98 10.51 3.80 10.44
N GLY A 99 10.81 4.31 11.64
CA GLY A 99 11.71 5.43 11.86
C GLY A 99 11.07 6.80 11.62
N LYS A 100 11.81 7.84 12.01
CA LYS A 100 11.40 9.23 11.81
C LYS A 100 11.48 9.59 10.32
N ARG A 101 10.42 10.18 9.78
CA ARG A 101 10.34 10.64 8.39
C ARG A 101 11.53 11.55 8.06
N GLY A 102 12.12 11.36 6.88
CA GLY A 102 13.31 12.10 6.43
C GLY A 102 14.65 11.56 6.95
N THR A 103 14.67 10.57 7.84
CA THR A 103 15.92 9.91 8.26
C THR A 103 16.35 8.79 7.31
N LYS A 104 17.60 8.32 7.45
CA LYS A 104 18.09 7.17 6.69
C LYS A 104 17.30 5.89 7.01
N ALA A 105 17.04 5.63 8.29
CA ALA A 105 16.29 4.45 8.72
C ALA A 105 14.91 4.37 8.06
N TYR A 106 14.23 5.51 7.97
CA TYR A 106 12.96 5.63 7.25
C TYR A 106 13.09 5.34 5.76
N ARG A 107 14.07 5.95 5.07
CA ARG A 107 14.30 5.67 3.65
C ARG A 107 14.63 4.20 3.40
N ASP A 108 15.44 3.58 4.27
CA ASP A 108 15.77 2.16 4.18
C ASP A 108 14.52 1.29 4.37
N ALA A 109 13.60 1.68 5.27
CA ALA A 109 12.34 0.97 5.49
C ALA A 109 11.42 1.03 4.26
N MET A 110 11.24 2.22 3.67
CA MET A 110 10.43 2.39 2.44
C MET A 110 11.04 1.64 1.26
N GLN A 111 12.36 1.69 1.09
CA GLN A 111 13.03 0.94 0.02
C GLN A 111 12.93 -0.58 0.21
N LYS A 112 12.99 -1.06 1.46
CA LYS A 112 12.74 -2.48 1.77
C LYS A 112 11.31 -2.89 1.41
N ALA A 113 10.33 -2.05 1.71
CA ALA A 113 8.93 -2.29 1.33
C ALA A 113 8.80 -2.41 -0.20
N PHE A 114 9.36 -1.46 -0.97
CA PHE A 114 9.38 -1.56 -2.43
C PHE A 114 10.00 -2.87 -2.94
N ASN A 115 11.16 -3.25 -2.42
CA ASN A 115 11.83 -4.49 -2.82
C ASN A 115 10.98 -5.74 -2.51
N GLN A 116 10.27 -5.72 -1.39
CA GLN A 116 9.34 -6.78 -0.97
C GLN A 116 8.11 -6.85 -1.89
N THR A 117 7.44 -5.72 -2.13
CA THR A 117 6.33 -5.58 -3.08
C THR A 117 6.72 -6.10 -4.47
N ARG A 118 7.93 -5.77 -4.94
CA ARG A 118 8.47 -6.25 -6.22
C ARG A 118 8.72 -7.75 -6.25
N ALA A 119 9.24 -8.32 -5.16
CA ALA A 119 9.43 -9.76 -5.04
C ALA A 119 8.08 -10.51 -5.03
N TYR A 120 7.08 -9.97 -4.32
CA TYR A 120 5.73 -10.55 -4.27
C TYR A 120 5.05 -10.54 -5.63
N ALA A 121 5.14 -9.43 -6.37
CA ALA A 121 4.58 -9.32 -7.70
C ALA A 121 5.12 -10.39 -8.68
N GLY A 122 6.37 -10.85 -8.49
CA GLY A 122 6.94 -11.93 -9.29
C GLY A 122 6.41 -13.33 -8.96
N MET A 123 5.76 -13.50 -7.81
CA MET A 123 5.19 -14.78 -7.35
C MET A 123 3.68 -14.89 -7.64
N LEU A 124 3.04 -13.82 -8.11
CA LEU A 124 1.62 -13.79 -8.44
C LEU A 124 1.37 -14.30 -9.86
N THR A 125 0.23 -14.96 -10.06
CA THR A 125 -0.23 -15.41 -11.39
C THR A 125 -0.49 -14.23 -12.32
N VAL A 126 -1.18 -13.22 -11.81
CA VAL A 126 -1.45 -11.96 -12.53
C VAL A 126 -0.54 -10.89 -11.95
N ARG A 127 0.39 -10.41 -12.77
CA ARG A 127 1.30 -9.35 -12.37
C ARG A 127 0.54 -8.03 -12.25
N PRO A 128 0.56 -7.35 -11.08
CA PRO A 128 -0.16 -6.09 -10.91
C PRO A 128 0.49 -4.97 -11.75
N PRO A 129 -0.29 -4.13 -12.45
CA PRO A 129 0.25 -3.01 -13.21
C PRO A 129 0.85 -1.92 -12.33
N PHE A 130 0.45 -1.83 -11.05
CA PHE A 130 1.00 -0.88 -10.09
C PHE A 130 1.55 -1.59 -8.85
N LEU A 131 2.79 -1.25 -8.49
CA LEU A 131 3.30 -1.50 -7.14
C LEU A 131 3.21 -0.21 -6.35
N ILE A 132 2.79 -0.33 -5.10
CA ILE A 132 2.60 0.83 -4.24
C ILE A 132 3.19 0.53 -2.87
N THR A 133 3.88 1.51 -2.30
CA THR A 133 4.15 1.55 -0.85
C THR A 133 3.39 2.71 -0.25
N CYS A 134 2.77 2.51 0.91
CA CYS A 134 2.02 3.55 1.61
C CYS A 134 2.75 3.92 2.90
N ASP A 135 3.08 5.20 3.12
CA ASP A 135 3.34 5.72 4.46
C ASP A 135 2.04 6.29 5.01
N ILE A 136 1.38 5.54 5.89
CA ILE A 136 0.07 5.88 6.47
C ILE A 136 0.14 7.28 7.07
N GLY A 137 -0.83 8.10 6.66
CA GLY A 137 -0.93 9.49 7.07
C GLY A 137 0.01 10.47 6.35
N SER A 138 0.78 10.03 5.35
CA SER A 138 1.67 10.90 4.60
C SER A 138 1.44 10.86 3.09
N HIS A 139 1.75 9.74 2.43
CA HIS A 139 1.76 9.64 0.98
C HIS A 139 1.79 8.19 0.49
N PHE A 140 1.53 8.03 -0.79
CA PHE A 140 1.84 6.83 -1.56
C PHE A 140 3.09 7.05 -2.40
N GLU A 141 3.89 6.00 -2.56
CA GLU A 141 4.91 5.91 -3.61
C GLU A 141 4.48 4.79 -4.56
N MET A 142 4.47 5.09 -5.86
CA MET A 142 3.90 4.23 -6.90
C MET A 142 4.92 3.97 -8.02
N TRP A 143 4.93 2.74 -8.51
CA TRP A 143 5.70 2.30 -9.67
C TRP A 143 4.76 1.65 -10.68
N GLU A 144 4.95 2.00 -11.94
CA GLU A 144 4.19 1.46 -13.07
C GLU A 144 4.95 0.27 -13.67
N GLY A 145 4.23 -0.81 -13.97
CA GLY A 145 4.78 -2.09 -14.43
C GLY A 145 4.31 -2.54 -15.79
N PHE A 146 3.69 -1.66 -16.58
CA PHE A 146 3.05 -2.02 -17.86
C PHE A 146 4.02 -2.63 -18.89
N SER A 147 5.31 -2.33 -18.80
CA SER A 147 6.37 -2.91 -19.65
C SER A 147 6.89 -4.27 -19.15
N GLY A 148 6.36 -4.79 -18.04
CA GLY A 148 6.84 -6.00 -17.39
C GLY A 148 7.93 -5.77 -16.34
N GLU A 149 8.39 -4.53 -16.15
CA GLU A 149 9.33 -4.14 -15.10
C GLU A 149 8.86 -2.87 -14.36
N TYR A 150 9.25 -2.73 -13.10
CA TYR A 150 8.87 -1.60 -12.24
C TYR A 150 10.00 -0.58 -12.05
N GLY A 151 11.15 -0.77 -12.71
CA GLY A 151 12.33 0.06 -12.54
C GLY A 151 13.01 -0.06 -11.16
N SER A 152 13.82 0.95 -10.84
CA SER A 152 14.51 1.07 -9.54
C SER A 152 13.65 1.82 -8.52
N TYR A 153 14.07 1.80 -7.24
CA TYR A 153 13.40 2.60 -6.20
C TYR A 153 13.34 4.10 -6.53
N GLY A 154 14.28 4.61 -7.35
CA GLY A 154 14.27 6.01 -7.80
C GLY A 154 13.18 6.34 -8.82
N ALA A 155 12.61 5.35 -9.51
CA ALA A 155 11.59 5.56 -10.55
C ALA A 155 10.19 5.86 -10.01
N ARG A 156 10.03 5.89 -8.68
CA ARG A 156 8.73 6.05 -8.02
C ARG A 156 8.14 7.43 -8.27
N ARG A 157 6.83 7.47 -8.54
CA ARG A 157 6.02 8.68 -8.43
C ARG A 157 5.46 8.77 -7.01
N ARG A 158 5.52 9.96 -6.40
CA ARG A 158 4.89 10.21 -5.09
C ARG A 158 3.54 10.89 -5.29
N LEU A 159 2.53 10.45 -4.52
CA LEU A 159 1.21 11.06 -4.42
C LEU A 159 0.96 11.39 -2.95
N ASN A 160 0.87 12.67 -2.58
CA ASN A 160 0.66 13.02 -1.17
C ASN A 160 -0.83 12.89 -0.81
N LEU A 161 -1.13 12.49 0.43
CA LEU A 161 -2.54 12.38 0.84
C LEU A 161 -3.25 13.72 0.77
N LYS A 162 -2.58 14.81 1.16
CA LYS A 162 -3.15 16.17 1.12
C LYS A 162 -3.63 16.56 -0.30
N ASP A 163 -3.00 16.00 -1.33
CA ASP A 163 -3.29 16.35 -2.72
C ASP A 163 -4.69 15.81 -3.11
N LEU A 164 -5.22 14.78 -2.41
CA LEU A 164 -6.58 14.26 -2.67
C LEU A 164 -7.68 15.32 -2.57
N ALA A 165 -7.44 16.42 -1.84
CA ALA A 165 -8.36 17.55 -1.75
C ALA A 165 -8.33 18.48 -2.97
N GLN A 166 -7.41 18.25 -3.92
CA GLN A 166 -7.14 19.07 -5.11
C GLN A 166 -7.50 18.27 -6.37
N PRO A 167 -8.73 18.40 -6.89
CA PRO A 167 -9.18 17.70 -8.10
C PRO A 167 -8.33 17.94 -9.34
N GLU A 168 -7.61 19.05 -9.37
CA GLU A 168 -6.75 19.48 -10.48
C GLU A 168 -5.38 18.76 -10.53
N GLU A 169 -4.98 18.09 -9.45
CA GLU A 169 -3.70 17.35 -9.36
C GLU A 169 -3.81 15.92 -9.93
N PHE A 170 -5.02 15.45 -10.27
CA PHE A 170 -5.32 14.08 -10.69
C PHE A 170 -6.12 13.98 -11.99
#